data_AF-A0A940SQL6-F1
#
_entry.id   AF-A0A940SQL6-F1
#
_cell.length_a   1.000
_cell.length_b   1.000
_cell.length_c   1.000
_cell.angle_alpha   90.00
_cell.angle_beta   90.00
_cell.angle_gamma   90.00
#
_symmetry.space_group_name_H-M   'P 1'
#
loop_
_entity.id
_entity.type
_entity.pdbx_description
1 polymer ?
#
loop_
_entity_poly.entity_id
_entity_poly.type
_entity_poly.pdbx_seq_one_letter_code
_entity_poly.pdbx_strand_id
1 'polypeptide(L)'
;MLLSTLSAILKPAADYYSDYGYSDYGSGYGDDVAVAAMAGFYIVYIIFCLAISIVGVIAMWKIFDKANKPGWHALIPFLNTYTLFDVIYGNGLKFLLLLVPGLNTVLAFFMMYRLGKAFNKGTGFILGLIFLTPIFMMILAFGKDRYMGPQRDCFI
;
A
#
# COMPACT_ATOMS: atom_id res chain seq x y z
N MET A 1 55.09 4.35 49.34
CA MET A 1 55.63 4.51 47.96
C MET A 1 55.29 3.32 47.06
N LEU A 2 55.49 2.06 47.46
CA LEU A 2 55.14 0.90 46.61
C LEU A 2 53.64 0.74 46.30
N LEU A 3 52.75 1.10 47.23
CA LEU A 3 51.29 1.00 47.01
C LEU A 3 50.76 2.04 46.01
N SER A 4 51.35 3.26 45.98
CA SER A 4 50.94 4.32 45.05
C SER A 4 51.41 4.05 43.61
N THR A 5 52.56 3.39 43.46
CA THR A 5 53.06 2.95 42.14
C THR A 5 52.28 1.74 41.62
N LEU A 6 51.84 0.83 42.50
CA LEU A 6 51.00 -0.32 42.13
C LEU A 6 49.63 0.12 41.61
N SER A 7 48.98 1.08 42.28
CA SER A 7 47.69 1.61 41.83
C SER A 7 47.79 2.35 40.49
N ALA A 8 48.92 3.02 40.22
CA ALA A 8 49.14 3.73 38.96
C ALA A 8 49.29 2.77 37.76
N ILE A 9 49.85 1.58 37.99
CA ILE A 9 50.02 0.54 36.95
C ILE A 9 48.69 -0.19 36.68
N LEU A 10 47.84 -0.38 37.70
CA LEU A 10 46.56 -1.08 37.56
C LEU A 10 45.41 -0.20 37.06
N LYS A 11 45.48 1.11 37.28
CA LYS A 11 44.46 2.09 36.86
C LYS A 11 44.04 1.97 35.39
N PRO A 12 44.95 1.97 34.39
CA PRO A 12 44.55 1.94 32.99
C PRO A 12 43.82 0.65 32.60
N ALA A 13 44.15 -0.49 33.22
CA ALA A 13 43.45 -1.75 32.97
C ALA A 13 42.05 -1.75 33.59
N ALA A 14 41.90 -1.19 34.78
CA ALA A 14 40.61 -1.06 35.46
C ALA A 14 39.67 -0.09 34.74
N ASP A 15 40.20 1.08 34.35
CA ASP A 15 39.44 2.13 33.68
C ASP A 15 38.96 1.64 32.29
N TYR A 16 39.81 0.94 31.53
CA TYR A 16 39.45 0.32 30.24
C TYR A 16 38.28 -0.66 30.39
N TYR A 17 38.35 -1.62 31.32
CA TYR A 17 37.24 -2.56 31.49
C TYR A 17 35.95 -1.90 31.98
N SER A 18 36.06 -0.86 32.81
CA SER A 18 34.89 -0.14 33.31
C SER A 18 34.20 0.71 32.24
N ASP A 19 34.97 1.35 31.35
CA ASP A 19 34.45 2.21 30.28
C ASP A 19 33.75 1.37 29.21
N TYR A 20 34.45 0.37 28.66
CA TYR A 20 33.89 -0.56 27.68
C TYR A 20 32.72 -1.37 28.24
N GLY A 21 32.83 -1.82 29.50
CA GLY A 21 31.79 -2.59 30.17
C GLY A 21 30.53 -1.79 30.50
N TYR A 22 30.58 -0.46 30.56
CA TYR A 22 29.39 0.36 30.79
C TYR A 22 28.81 0.92 29.49
N SER A 23 29.66 1.31 28.54
CA SER A 23 29.23 1.83 27.25
C SER A 23 28.51 0.78 26.40
N ASP A 24 29.00 -0.46 26.35
CA ASP A 24 28.43 -1.54 25.53
C ASP A 24 27.05 -1.99 26.03
N TYR A 25 26.88 -2.08 27.35
CA TYR A 25 25.58 -2.39 27.96
C TYR A 25 24.58 -1.23 27.80
N GLY A 26 25.05 0.02 27.88
CA GLY A 26 24.23 1.20 27.69
C GLY A 26 23.77 1.41 26.25
N SER A 27 24.66 1.20 25.26
CA SER A 27 24.32 1.32 23.84
C SER A 27 23.47 0.15 23.36
N GLY A 28 23.83 -1.10 23.69
CA GLY A 28 23.07 -2.29 23.29
C GLY A 28 21.63 -2.26 23.78
N TYR A 29 21.40 -1.92 25.05
CA TYR A 29 20.05 -1.81 25.60
C TYR A 29 19.23 -0.69 24.94
N GLY A 30 19.84 0.46 24.65
CA GLY A 30 19.19 1.59 23.97
C GLY A 30 18.85 1.31 22.51
N ASP A 31 19.74 0.59 21.82
CA ASP A 31 19.56 0.18 20.43
C ASP A 31 18.51 -0.93 20.31
N ASP A 32 18.50 -1.89 21.23
CA ASP A 32 17.52 -2.97 21.29
C ASP A 32 16.08 -2.46 21.49
N VAL A 33 15.89 -1.48 22.39
CA VAL A 33 14.57 -0.86 22.60
C VAL A 33 14.13 -0.02 21.40
N ALA A 34 15.06 0.67 20.74
CA ALA A 34 14.76 1.43 19.53
C ALA A 34 14.37 0.51 18.36
N VAL A 35 15.10 -0.58 18.15
CA VAL A 35 14.81 -1.59 17.13
C VAL A 35 13.48 -2.28 17.43
N ALA A 36 13.20 -2.63 18.69
CA ALA A 36 11.92 -3.22 19.09
C ALA A 36 10.74 -2.27 18.86
N ALA A 37 10.89 -0.97 19.15
CA ALA A 37 9.87 0.04 18.91
C ALA A 37 9.60 0.22 17.40
N MET A 38 10.65 0.29 16.58
CA MET A 38 10.51 0.37 15.12
C MET A 38 9.87 -0.90 14.52
N ALA A 39 10.26 -2.08 14.99
CA ALA A 39 9.65 -3.35 14.59
C ALA A 39 8.17 -3.43 14.99
N GLY A 40 7.82 -2.97 16.19
CA GLY A 40 6.44 -2.90 16.67
C GLY A 40 5.57 -2.02 15.78
N PHE A 41 6.03 -0.80 15.46
CA PHE A 41 5.33 0.09 14.54
C PHE A 41 5.19 -0.52 13.15
N TYR A 42 6.23 -1.17 12.63
CA TYR A 42 6.22 -1.81 11.33
C TYR A 42 5.22 -2.97 11.24
N ILE A 43 5.10 -3.78 12.30
CA ILE A 43 4.12 -4.87 12.38
C ILE A 43 2.69 -4.30 12.37
N VAL A 44 2.43 -3.27 13.17
CA VAL A 44 1.11 -2.61 13.19
C VAL A 44 0.77 -2.00 11.82
N TYR A 45 1.75 -1.36 11.17
CA TYR A 45 1.61 -0.81 9.83
C TYR A 45 1.27 -1.91 8.79
N ILE A 46 1.95 -3.06 8.83
CA ILE A 46 1.65 -4.19 7.94
C ILE A 46 0.23 -4.71 8.17
N ILE A 47 -0.19 -4.90 9.42
CA ILE A 47 -1.55 -5.36 9.75
C ILE A 47 -2.60 -4.38 9.22
N PHE A 48 -2.36 -3.08 9.39
CA PHE A 48 -3.24 -2.05 8.87
C PHE A 48 -3.33 -2.05 7.33
N CYS A 49 -2.19 -2.16 6.64
CA CYS A 49 -2.16 -2.28 5.19
C CYS A 49 -2.86 -3.56 4.69
N LEU A 50 -2.69 -4.69 5.39
CA LEU A 50 -3.40 -5.94 5.10
C LEU A 50 -4.91 -5.80 5.28
N ALA A 51 -5.37 -5.12 6.32
CA ALA A 51 -6.79 -4.87 6.51
C ALA A 51 -7.39 -4.04 5.36
N ILE A 52 -6.71 -2.96 4.95
CA ILE A 52 -7.13 -2.13 3.82
C ILE A 52 -7.12 -2.91 2.51
N SER A 53 -6.11 -3.75 2.27
CA SER A 53 -6.02 -4.52 1.03
C SER A 53 -7.14 -5.55 0.91
N ILE A 54 -7.50 -6.24 2.01
CA ILE A 54 -8.64 -7.17 2.05
C ILE A 54 -9.94 -6.44 1.71
N VAL A 55 -10.18 -5.28 2.33
CA VAL A 55 -11.36 -4.46 2.04
C VAL A 55 -11.37 -4.00 0.57
N GLY A 56 -10.21 -3.62 0.02
CA GLY A 56 -10.05 -3.26 -1.39
C GLY A 56 -10.39 -4.41 -2.34
N VAL A 57 -9.96 -5.64 -2.02
CA VAL A 57 -10.28 -6.84 -2.80
C VAL A 57 -11.78 -7.13 -2.78
N ILE A 58 -12.44 -7.01 -1.62
CA ILE A 58 -13.89 -7.21 -1.50
C ILE A 58 -14.65 -6.16 -2.31
N ALA A 59 -14.23 -4.90 -2.27
CA ALA A 59 -14.83 -3.83 -3.06
C ALA A 59 -14.71 -4.11 -4.57
N MET A 60 -13.53 -4.52 -5.02
CA MET A 60 -13.28 -4.86 -6.43
C MET A 60 -14.10 -6.07 -6.87
N TRP A 61 -14.21 -7.10 -6.02
CA TRP A 61 -15.07 -8.26 -6.27
C TRP A 61 -16.52 -7.81 -6.53
N LYS A 62 -17.08 -6.98 -5.65
CA LYS A 62 -18.45 -6.45 -5.81
C LYS A 62 -18.63 -5.61 -7.08
N ILE A 63 -17.62 -4.85 -7.49
CA ILE A 63 -17.64 -4.10 -8.77
C ILE A 63 -17.71 -5.06 -9.96
N PHE A 64 -16.92 -6.15 -9.94
CA PHE A 64 -16.94 -7.16 -11.00
C PHE A 64 -18.27 -7.93 -11.05
N ASP A 65 -18.84 -8.28 -9.90
CA ASP A 65 -20.17 -8.91 -9.84
C ASP A 65 -21.24 -8.00 -10.47
N LYS A 66 -21.17 -6.68 -10.23
CA LYS A 66 -22.08 -5.70 -10.87
C LYS A 66 -21.91 -5.61 -12.38
N ALA A 67 -20.72 -5.89 -12.89
CA ALA A 67 -20.42 -5.91 -14.31
C ALA A 67 -20.66 -7.28 -14.97
N ASN A 68 -21.27 -8.25 -14.26
CA ASN A 68 -21.43 -9.64 -14.69
C ASN A 68 -20.08 -10.30 -15.04
N LYS A 69 -19.02 -9.96 -14.31
CA LYS A 69 -17.69 -10.57 -14.44
C LYS A 69 -17.36 -11.40 -13.20
N PRO A 70 -16.63 -12.51 -13.35
CA PRO A 70 -16.21 -13.35 -12.24
C PRO A 70 -15.32 -12.60 -11.23
N GLY A 71 -15.84 -12.32 -10.04
CA GLY A 71 -15.13 -11.49 -9.07
C GLY A 71 -13.87 -12.10 -8.45
N TRP A 72 -13.63 -13.41 -8.59
CA TRP A 72 -12.35 -14.03 -8.22
C TRP A 72 -11.16 -13.46 -9.02
N HIS A 73 -11.40 -12.80 -10.17
CA HIS A 73 -10.36 -12.10 -10.91
C HIS A 73 -9.71 -10.98 -10.09
N ALA A 74 -10.40 -10.44 -9.08
CA ALA A 74 -9.84 -9.41 -8.19
C ALA A 74 -8.64 -9.90 -7.36
N LEU A 75 -8.52 -11.21 -7.11
CA LEU A 75 -7.45 -11.79 -6.28
C LEU A 75 -6.10 -11.83 -6.99
N ILE A 76 -6.10 -12.04 -8.31
CA ILE A 76 -4.87 -12.18 -9.10
C ILE A 76 -4.59 -10.83 -9.77
N PRO A 77 -3.44 -10.17 -9.49
CA PRO A 77 -3.18 -8.80 -9.96
C PRO A 77 -3.34 -8.60 -11.47
N PHE A 78 -2.88 -9.56 -12.27
CA PHE A 78 -2.98 -9.51 -13.73
C PHE A 78 -4.43 -9.65 -14.21
N LEU A 79 -5.20 -10.58 -13.63
CA LEU A 79 -6.60 -10.78 -13.98
C LEU A 79 -7.47 -9.61 -13.51
N ASN A 80 -7.18 -9.06 -12.33
CA ASN A 80 -7.87 -7.88 -11.80
C ASN A 80 -7.76 -6.72 -12.79
N THR A 81 -6.53 -6.44 -13.23
CA THR A 81 -6.26 -5.39 -14.21
C THR A 81 -6.96 -5.69 -15.54
N TYR A 82 -6.80 -6.89 -16.09
CA TYR A 82 -7.44 -7.31 -17.34
C TYR A 82 -8.98 -7.14 -17.30
N THR A 83 -9.63 -7.65 -16.26
CA THR A 83 -11.09 -7.55 -16.09
C THR A 83 -11.51 -6.11 -15.87
N LEU A 84 -10.75 -5.31 -15.13
CA LEU A 84 -11.04 -3.89 -14.98
C LEU A 84 -10.99 -3.15 -16.32
N PHE A 85 -9.97 -3.42 -17.15
CA PHE A 85 -9.88 -2.86 -18.51
C PHE A 85 -11.07 -3.27 -19.38
N ASP A 86 -11.50 -4.52 -19.27
CA ASP A 86 -12.67 -5.02 -19.98
C ASP A 86 -13.97 -4.33 -19.51
N VAL A 87 -14.09 -4.06 -18.21
CA VAL A 87 -15.23 -3.33 -17.61
C VAL A 87 -15.24 -1.85 -18.02
N ILE A 88 -14.11 -1.16 -18.05
CA ILE A 88 -14.09 0.29 -18.31
C ILE A 88 -13.94 0.67 -19.79
N TYR A 89 -13.33 -0.19 -20.61
CA TYR A 89 -13.10 0.05 -22.05
C TYR A 89 -13.84 -0.91 -22.96
N GLY A 90 -14.38 -2.02 -22.45
CA GLY A 90 -14.96 -3.08 -23.28
C GLY A 90 -13.93 -3.91 -24.06
N ASN A 91 -12.63 -3.72 -23.77
CA ASN A 91 -11.55 -4.48 -24.38
C ASN A 91 -10.43 -4.70 -23.36
N GLY A 92 -10.40 -5.91 -22.78
CA GLY A 92 -9.37 -6.32 -21.82
C GLY A 92 -7.95 -6.22 -22.34
N LEU A 93 -7.68 -6.37 -23.66
CA LEU A 93 -6.34 -6.27 -24.25
C LEU A 93 -5.68 -4.90 -24.05
N LYS A 94 -6.46 -3.85 -23.76
CA LYS A 94 -5.90 -2.53 -23.42
C LYS A 94 -5.07 -2.55 -22.13
N PHE A 95 -5.10 -3.63 -21.35
CA PHE A 95 -4.15 -3.82 -20.26
C PHE A 95 -2.69 -3.83 -20.74
N LEU A 96 -2.40 -4.18 -22.01
CA LEU A 96 -1.03 -4.11 -22.57
C LEU A 96 -0.47 -2.68 -22.55
N LEU A 97 -1.31 -1.63 -22.45
CA LEU A 97 -0.82 -0.27 -22.28
C LEU A 97 -0.02 -0.09 -20.98
N LEU A 98 -0.22 -0.95 -19.97
CA LEU A 98 0.62 -0.94 -18.76
C LEU A 98 2.06 -1.37 -19.01
N LEU A 99 2.35 -2.03 -20.15
CA LEU A 99 3.69 -2.46 -20.51
C LEU A 99 4.55 -1.27 -20.97
N VAL A 100 3.94 -0.11 -21.28
CA VAL A 100 4.65 1.10 -21.67
C VAL A 100 5.09 1.86 -20.42
N PRO A 101 6.39 1.85 -20.07
CA PRO A 101 6.87 2.58 -18.91
C PRO A 101 6.63 4.08 -19.08
N GLY A 102 6.17 4.74 -18.01
CA GLY A 102 5.85 6.18 -17.99
C GLY A 102 4.37 6.51 -18.18
N LEU A 103 3.56 5.64 -18.79
CA LEU A 103 2.12 5.88 -18.96
C LEU A 103 1.26 5.37 -17.79
N ASN A 104 1.78 4.48 -16.96
CA ASN A 104 1.00 3.81 -15.90
C ASN A 104 0.27 4.78 -14.96
N THR A 105 0.93 5.88 -14.57
CA THR A 105 0.34 6.90 -13.70
C THR A 105 -0.84 7.60 -14.37
N VAL A 106 -0.66 8.04 -15.62
CA VAL A 106 -1.73 8.68 -16.40
C VAL A 106 -2.88 7.70 -16.63
N LEU A 107 -2.56 6.45 -16.99
CA LEU A 107 -3.53 5.38 -17.16
C LEU A 107 -4.34 5.16 -15.89
N ALA A 108 -3.72 5.13 -14.71
CA ALA A 108 -4.41 4.96 -13.44
C ALA A 108 -5.47 6.05 -13.20
N PHE A 109 -5.14 7.31 -13.48
CA PHE A 109 -6.12 8.41 -13.38
C PHE A 109 -7.27 8.24 -14.38
N PHE A 110 -6.98 7.90 -15.64
CA PHE A 110 -8.01 7.64 -16.65
C PHE A 110 -8.90 6.44 -16.31
N MET A 111 -8.32 5.39 -15.71
CA MET A 111 -9.07 4.20 -15.30
C MET A 111 -10.11 4.55 -14.23
N MET A 112 -9.74 5.32 -13.22
CA MET A 112 -10.68 5.75 -12.18
C MET A 112 -11.76 6.69 -12.72
N TYR A 113 -11.38 7.60 -13.62
CA TYR A 113 -12.33 8.47 -14.31
C TYR A 113 -13.37 7.66 -15.10
N ARG A 114 -12.90 6.73 -15.93
CA ARG A 114 -13.77 5.85 -16.74
C ARG A 114 -14.60 4.90 -15.90
N LEU A 115 -14.05 4.40 -14.78
CA LEU A 115 -14.80 3.58 -13.84
C LEU A 115 -15.97 4.36 -13.26
N GLY A 116 -15.75 5.54 -12.69
CA GLY A 116 -16.86 6.35 -12.15
C GLY A 116 -17.89 6.71 -13.22
N LYS A 117 -17.44 7.00 -14.44
CA LYS A 117 -18.29 7.22 -15.61
C LYS A 117 -19.10 5.98 -16.01
N ALA A 118 -18.53 4.78 -15.99
CA ALA A 118 -19.22 3.52 -16.26
C ALA A 118 -20.36 3.22 -15.27
N PHE A 119 -20.32 3.83 -14.08
CA PHE A 119 -21.39 3.79 -13.07
C PHE A 119 -22.27 5.06 -13.07
N ASN A 120 -22.19 5.88 -14.11
CA ASN A 120 -22.91 7.15 -14.28
C ASN A 120 -22.73 8.14 -13.11
N LYS A 121 -21.49 8.24 -12.59
CA LYS A 121 -21.13 9.19 -11.53
C LYS A 121 -20.67 10.54 -12.10
N GLY A 122 -20.99 11.61 -11.40
CA GLY A 122 -20.56 12.96 -11.73
C GLY A 122 -19.07 13.20 -11.45
N THR A 123 -18.50 14.24 -12.07
CA THR A 123 -17.07 14.58 -11.96
C THR A 123 -16.61 14.81 -10.52
N GLY A 124 -17.44 15.41 -9.66
CA GLY A 124 -17.11 15.61 -8.24
C GLY A 124 -16.93 14.28 -7.48
N PHE A 125 -17.74 13.27 -7.77
CA PHE A 125 -17.58 11.93 -7.19
C PHE A 125 -16.31 11.26 -7.69
N ILE A 126 -15.97 11.45 -8.97
CA ILE A 126 -14.76 10.90 -9.58
C ILE A 126 -13.50 11.56 -9.00
N LEU A 127 -13.50 12.87 -8.77
CA LEU A 127 -12.39 13.55 -8.10
C LEU A 127 -12.23 13.04 -6.67
N GLY A 128 -13.33 12.79 -5.96
CA GLY A 128 -13.33 12.10 -4.67
C GLY A 128 -12.75 10.68 -4.76
N LEU A 129 -13.04 9.95 -5.84
CA LEU A 129 -12.49 8.61 -6.10
C LEU A 129 -10.98 8.64 -6.39
N ILE A 130 -10.47 9.72 -6.99
CA ILE A 130 -9.04 9.88 -7.24
C ILE A 130 -8.29 10.26 -5.96
N PHE A 131 -8.82 11.19 -5.17
CA PHE A 131 -8.17 11.67 -3.95
C PHE A 131 -8.35 10.72 -2.76
N LEU A 132 -9.48 10.00 -2.71
CA LEU A 132 -9.88 9.13 -1.61
C LEU A 132 -10.38 7.77 -2.14
N THR A 133 -9.53 7.13 -2.95
CA THR A 133 -9.81 5.87 -3.66
C THR A 133 -10.45 4.77 -2.81
N PRO A 134 -9.90 4.35 -1.65
CA PRO A 134 -10.43 3.18 -0.96
C PRO A 134 -11.88 3.37 -0.50
N ILE A 135 -12.23 4.56 -0.01
CA ILE A 135 -13.57 4.84 0.52
C ILE A 135 -14.59 4.96 -0.62
N PHE A 136 -14.26 5.69 -1.68
CA PHE A 136 -15.17 5.87 -2.81
C PHE A 136 -15.33 4.59 -3.64
N MET A 137 -14.30 3.74 -3.74
CA MET A 137 -14.45 2.40 -4.32
C MET A 137 -15.43 1.54 -3.54
N MET A 138 -15.41 1.58 -2.19
CA MET A 138 -16.41 0.88 -1.38
C MET A 138 -17.82 1.43 -1.61
N ILE A 139 -17.98 2.75 -1.63
CA ILE A 139 -19.28 3.38 -1.91
C ILE A 139 -19.81 2.94 -3.28
N LEU A 140 -18.94 2.83 -4.28
CA LEU A 140 -19.31 2.34 -5.61
C LEU A 140 -19.67 0.84 -5.60
N ALA A 141 -18.86 0.04 -4.89
CA ALA A 141 -19.00 -1.39 -4.76
C ALA A 141 -20.32 -1.80 -4.09
N PHE A 142 -20.65 -1.18 -2.95
CA PHE A 142 -21.84 -1.50 -2.16
C PHE A 142 -23.03 -0.57 -2.44
N GLY A 143 -22.83 0.53 -3.17
CA GLY A 143 -23.88 1.48 -3.50
C GLY A 143 -24.97 0.89 -4.40
N LYS A 144 -26.09 1.60 -4.50
CA LYS A 144 -27.23 1.23 -5.37
C LYS A 144 -26.96 1.40 -6.88
N ASP A 145 -25.80 1.94 -7.23
CA ASP A 145 -25.46 2.25 -8.63
C ASP A 145 -25.26 0.99 -9.45
N ARG A 146 -25.85 1.00 -10.65
CA ARG A 146 -25.78 -0.07 -11.63
C ARG A 146 -24.67 0.26 -12.62
N TYR A 147 -23.93 -0.78 -13.01
CA TYR A 147 -22.94 -0.68 -14.07
C TYR A 147 -23.66 -0.48 -15.42
N MET A 148 -23.36 0.63 -16.09
CA MET A 148 -23.97 1.05 -17.35
C MET A 148 -23.15 0.65 -18.59
N GLY A 149 -21.98 0.05 -18.37
CA GLY A 149 -21.07 -0.33 -19.45
C GLY A 149 -19.98 0.71 -19.72
N PRO A 150 -19.02 0.38 -20.60
CA PRO A 150 -17.98 1.29 -21.03
C PRO A 150 -18.60 2.51 -21.72
N GLN A 151 -18.23 3.71 -21.31
CA GLN A 151 -18.64 4.91 -22.06
C GLN A 151 -17.95 4.88 -23.43
N ARG A 152 -18.77 4.71 -24.48
CA ARG A 152 -18.36 4.85 -25.87
C ARG A 152 -18.29 6.33 -26.18
N ASP A 153 -17.24 6.97 -25.72
CA ASP A 153 -16.90 8.30 -26.18
C ASP A 153 -16.48 8.14 -27.65
N CYS A 154 -17.07 8.92 -28.57
CA CYS A 154 -16.76 8.94 -30.01
C CYS A 154 -15.26 9.15 -30.33
N PHE A 155 -14.45 9.50 -29.33
CA PHE A 155 -13.00 9.60 -29.45
C PHE A 155 -12.36 8.44 -28.69
N ILE A 156 -12.03 7.39 -29.46
CA ILE A 156 -10.84 6.52 -29.47
C ILE A 156 -11.25 5.21 -30.16
#